data_AF-Q4D117-F1
#
_entry.id   AF-Q4D117-F1
#
_cell.length_a   1.000
_cell.length_b   1.000
_cell.length_c   1.000
_cell.angle_alpha   90.00
_cell.angle_beta   90.00
_cell.angle_gamma   90.00
#
_symmetry.space_group_name_H-M   'P 1'
#
loop_
_entity.id
_entity.type
_entity.pdbx_description
1 polymer ?
#
loop_
_entity_poly.entity_id
_entity_poly.type
_entity_poly.pdbx_seq_one_letter_code
_entity_poly.pdbx_strand_id
1 'polypeptide(L)'
;MFADSALMSPDFDEEAYLRYALHDPNCQAEQARLASCVKAVREEVHKILSENAEDMLQQVTAACRAQRDVAAVRQATFSLMGSTNRLRHTIQEPYRVISANITKLGNMNAAINILRSILKFIGLTTRLKSQPSQDLARASRTLREVEELLQTSNIKGIEVVDNRIDTVERAAVTIRTKAQEMLRHGDAQDASGVAISLQCLFTLGLLPRVLGSLMTEQKREVIRSLMRDLDPQTIVDEVNHGGSSATNDMNLRMREVLFSR
;
A
#
# COMPACT_ATOMS: atom_id res chain seq x y z
N MET A 1 -117.55 -12.25 -3.24
CA MET A 1 -116.85 -13.51 -2.98
C MET A 1 -117.61 -14.58 -3.75
N PHE A 2 -117.20 -14.91 -4.97
CA PHE A 2 -117.79 -16.03 -5.70
C PHE A 2 -117.35 -17.31 -5.00
N ALA A 3 -118.29 -18.07 -4.47
CA ALA A 3 -118.00 -19.37 -3.87
C ALA A 3 -117.58 -20.35 -4.97
N ASP A 4 -116.73 -21.33 -4.64
CA ASP A 4 -116.19 -22.34 -5.58
C ASP A 4 -117.26 -23.03 -6.45
N SER A 5 -118.52 -23.05 -6.00
CA SER A 5 -119.64 -23.59 -6.78
C SER A 5 -119.97 -22.77 -8.04
N ALA A 6 -119.60 -21.49 -8.11
CA ALA A 6 -119.83 -20.64 -9.29
C ALA A 6 -118.84 -20.91 -10.43
N LEU A 7 -117.63 -21.40 -10.11
CA LEU A 7 -116.59 -21.74 -11.10
C LEU A 7 -116.94 -22.98 -11.94
N MET A 8 -117.85 -23.82 -11.47
CA MET A 8 -118.23 -25.09 -12.10
C MET A 8 -119.58 -25.03 -12.83
N SER A 9 -120.21 -23.86 -12.91
CA SER A 9 -121.45 -23.67 -13.66
C SER A 9 -121.15 -23.66 -15.17
N PRO A 10 -121.95 -24.32 -16.02
CA PRO A 10 -121.79 -24.25 -17.48
C PRO A 10 -122.01 -22.84 -18.06
N ASP A 11 -122.61 -21.93 -17.28
CA ASP A 11 -122.74 -20.50 -17.60
C ASP A 11 -121.60 -19.65 -17.00
N PHE A 12 -120.47 -20.25 -16.65
CA PHE A 12 -119.33 -19.55 -16.06
C PHE A 12 -118.61 -18.67 -17.10
N ASP A 13 -118.79 -17.36 -16.96
CA ASP A 13 -118.13 -16.34 -17.76
C ASP A 13 -116.72 -16.07 -17.19
N GLU A 14 -115.72 -16.70 -17.82
CA GLU A 14 -114.29 -16.55 -17.49
C GLU A 14 -113.82 -15.09 -17.62
N GLU A 15 -114.39 -14.31 -18.55
CA GLU A 15 -114.03 -12.91 -18.74
C GLU A 15 -114.58 -12.03 -17.59
N ALA A 16 -115.81 -12.32 -17.12
CA ALA A 16 -116.38 -11.67 -15.95
C ALA A 16 -115.62 -12.03 -14.67
N TYR A 17 -115.19 -13.28 -14.51
CA TYR A 17 -114.39 -13.72 -13.37
C TYR A 17 -113.00 -13.08 -13.38
N LEU A 18 -112.31 -13.02 -14.51
CA LEU A 18 -111.02 -12.32 -14.61
C LEU A 18 -111.18 -10.83 -14.34
N ARG A 19 -112.25 -10.20 -14.83
CA ARG A 19 -112.57 -8.80 -14.50
C ARG A 19 -112.80 -8.64 -13.00
N TYR A 20 -113.48 -9.58 -12.34
CA TYR A 20 -113.73 -9.56 -10.89
C TYR A 20 -112.48 -9.84 -10.05
N ALA A 21 -111.66 -10.81 -10.42
CA ALA A 21 -110.43 -11.17 -9.73
C ALA A 21 -109.32 -10.12 -9.94
N LEU A 22 -109.24 -9.50 -11.11
CA LEU A 22 -108.41 -8.30 -11.33
C LEU A 22 -108.99 -7.05 -10.67
N HIS A 23 -110.31 -6.98 -10.48
CA HIS A 23 -110.94 -5.99 -9.61
C HIS A 23 -110.84 -6.32 -8.12
N ASP A 24 -110.34 -7.51 -7.74
CA ASP A 24 -110.34 -7.90 -6.35
C ASP A 24 -109.47 -6.89 -5.60
N PRO A 25 -110.03 -6.18 -4.60
CA PRO A 25 -109.34 -5.08 -3.92
C PRO A 25 -107.97 -5.47 -3.34
N ASN A 26 -107.66 -6.77 -3.26
CA ASN A 26 -106.38 -7.28 -2.77
C ASN A 26 -105.18 -6.97 -3.70
N CYS A 27 -105.33 -7.07 -5.02
CA CYS A 27 -104.25 -6.68 -5.96
C CYS A 27 -103.98 -5.18 -5.88
N GLN A 28 -105.05 -4.37 -5.84
CA GLN A 28 -104.93 -2.92 -5.67
C GLN A 28 -104.33 -2.56 -4.31
N ALA A 29 -104.67 -3.29 -3.25
CA ALA A 29 -104.11 -3.09 -1.91
C ALA A 29 -102.61 -3.43 -1.83
N GLU A 30 -102.17 -4.56 -2.39
CA GLU A 30 -100.75 -4.91 -2.42
C GLU A 30 -99.94 -4.00 -3.36
N GLN A 31 -100.50 -3.62 -4.51
CA GLN A 31 -99.88 -2.61 -5.37
C GLN A 31 -99.78 -1.25 -4.67
N ALA A 32 -100.82 -0.84 -3.92
CA ALA A 32 -100.80 0.38 -3.13
C ALA A 32 -99.78 0.31 -1.99
N ARG A 33 -99.65 -0.85 -1.32
CA ARG A 33 -98.66 -1.08 -0.27
C ARG A 33 -97.24 -1.06 -0.83
N LEU A 34 -96.99 -1.72 -1.95
CA LEU A 34 -95.69 -1.69 -2.62
C LEU A 34 -95.36 -0.27 -3.10
N ALA A 35 -96.32 0.45 -3.68
CA ALA A 35 -96.15 1.84 -4.08
C ALA A 35 -95.85 2.74 -2.88
N SER A 36 -96.51 2.52 -1.74
CA SER A 36 -96.24 3.22 -0.48
C SER A 36 -94.83 2.91 0.05
N CYS A 37 -94.41 1.65 0.01
CA CYS A 37 -93.06 1.23 0.41
C CYS A 37 -91.98 1.84 -0.49
N VAL A 38 -92.17 1.80 -1.82
CA VAL A 38 -91.27 2.45 -2.79
C VAL A 38 -91.20 3.95 -2.54
N LYS A 39 -92.33 4.60 -2.21
CA LYS A 39 -92.35 6.01 -1.86
C LYS A 39 -91.56 6.28 -0.57
N ALA A 40 -91.78 5.49 0.49
CA ALA A 40 -91.07 5.62 1.75
C ALA A 40 -89.54 5.41 1.59
N VAL A 41 -89.14 4.39 0.82
CA VAL A 41 -87.73 4.15 0.50
C VAL A 41 -87.14 5.33 -0.28
N ARG A 42 -87.87 5.89 -1.25
CA ARG A 42 -87.41 7.07 -1.99
C ARG A 42 -87.26 8.29 -1.10
N GLU A 43 -88.20 8.52 -0.18
CA GLU A 43 -88.13 9.62 0.78
C GLU A 43 -86.94 9.45 1.73
N GLU A 44 -86.71 8.24 2.24
CA GLU A 44 -85.57 7.97 3.12
C GLU A 44 -84.23 8.09 2.39
N VAL A 45 -84.14 7.56 1.16
CA VAL A 45 -82.96 7.74 0.31
C VAL A 45 -82.73 9.23 0.03
N HIS A 46 -83.78 9.99 -0.30
CA HIS A 46 -83.66 11.43 -0.52
C HIS A 46 -83.21 12.17 0.74
N LYS A 47 -83.75 11.80 1.91
CA LYS A 47 -83.35 12.35 3.20
C LYS A 47 -81.87 12.07 3.49
N ILE A 48 -81.43 10.81 3.40
CA ILE A 48 -80.02 10.44 3.60
C ILE A 48 -79.12 11.17 2.61
N LEU A 49 -79.49 11.23 1.33
CA LEU A 49 -78.71 11.99 0.34
C LEU A 49 -78.69 13.49 0.65
N SER A 50 -79.80 14.08 1.09
CA SER A 50 -79.88 15.50 1.42
C SER A 50 -79.06 15.86 2.66
N GLU A 51 -79.08 14.99 3.68
CA GLU A 51 -78.32 15.16 4.92
C GLU A 51 -76.82 14.97 4.68
N ASN A 52 -76.42 14.04 3.80
CA ASN A 52 -75.01 13.73 3.53
C ASN A 52 -74.43 14.42 2.28
N ALA A 53 -75.22 15.20 1.54
CA ALA A 53 -74.77 15.81 0.27
C ALA A 53 -73.55 16.70 0.48
N GLU A 54 -73.55 17.51 1.55
CA GLU A 54 -72.44 18.40 1.86
C GLU A 54 -71.17 17.61 2.21
N ASP A 55 -71.29 16.59 3.07
CA ASP A 55 -70.17 15.73 3.46
C ASP A 55 -69.56 15.00 2.25
N MET A 56 -70.40 14.44 1.36
CA MET A 56 -69.93 13.79 0.14
C MET A 56 -69.21 14.78 -0.78
N LEU A 57 -69.72 16.00 -0.95
CA LEU A 57 -69.06 17.04 -1.75
C LEU A 57 -67.73 17.48 -1.14
N GLN A 58 -67.66 17.59 0.19
CA GLN A 58 -66.42 17.88 0.91
C GLN A 58 -65.41 16.75 0.74
N GLN A 59 -65.84 15.48 0.85
CA GLN A 59 -64.98 14.32 0.63
C GLN A 59 -64.45 14.25 -0.80
N VAL A 60 -65.30 14.47 -1.82
CA VAL A 60 -64.88 14.53 -3.22
C VAL A 60 -63.88 15.68 -3.44
N THR A 61 -64.11 16.84 -2.83
CA THR A 61 -63.20 17.98 -2.92
C THR A 61 -61.85 17.67 -2.25
N ALA A 62 -61.87 17.05 -1.07
CA ALA A 62 -60.66 16.63 -0.36
C ALA A 62 -59.89 15.56 -1.15
N ALA A 63 -60.57 14.59 -1.74
CA ALA A 63 -59.97 13.57 -2.60
C ALA A 63 -59.32 14.20 -3.84
N CYS A 64 -60.00 15.15 -4.50
CA CYS A 64 -59.43 15.90 -5.64
C CYS A 64 -58.18 16.71 -5.24
N ARG A 65 -58.16 17.31 -4.05
CA ARG A 65 -56.97 18.02 -3.53
C ARG A 65 -55.83 17.03 -3.27
N ALA A 66 -56.10 15.95 -2.56
CA ALA A 66 -55.11 14.91 -2.27
C ALA A 66 -54.52 14.31 -3.55
N GLN A 67 -55.32 14.07 -4.59
CA GLN A 67 -54.82 13.61 -5.89
C GLN A 67 -53.84 14.59 -6.55
N ARG A 68 -54.13 15.90 -6.49
CA ARG A 68 -53.23 16.95 -6.99
C ARG A 68 -51.93 17.01 -6.18
N ASP A 69 -52.02 16.94 -4.86
CA ASP A 69 -50.86 16.96 -3.97
C ASP A 69 -49.97 15.73 -4.21
N VAL A 70 -50.57 14.54 -4.33
CA VAL A 70 -49.84 13.30 -4.67
C VAL A 70 -49.18 13.42 -6.05
N ALA A 71 -49.84 14.01 -7.05
CA ALA A 71 -49.25 14.24 -8.35
C ALA A 71 -48.05 15.21 -8.27
N ALA A 72 -48.15 16.29 -7.49
CA ALA A 72 -47.07 17.23 -7.26
C ALA A 72 -45.87 16.58 -6.53
N VAL A 73 -46.12 15.78 -5.50
CA VAL A 73 -45.09 15.03 -4.77
C VAL A 73 -44.40 14.02 -5.68
N ARG A 74 -45.15 13.30 -6.52
CA ARG A 74 -44.57 12.39 -7.52
C ARG A 74 -43.67 13.13 -8.49
N GLN A 75 -44.13 14.26 -9.03
CA GLN A 75 -43.32 15.08 -9.93
C GLN A 75 -42.03 15.58 -9.25
N ALA A 76 -42.13 16.09 -8.02
CA ALA A 76 -40.97 16.51 -7.24
C ALA A 76 -39.98 15.36 -6.98
N THR A 77 -40.51 14.16 -6.68
CA THR A 77 -39.71 12.94 -6.49
C THR A 77 -38.96 12.57 -7.77
N PHE A 78 -39.62 12.62 -8.93
CA PHE A 78 -38.96 12.37 -10.22
C PHE A 78 -37.86 13.40 -10.51
N SER A 79 -38.11 14.68 -10.25
CA SER A 79 -37.11 15.74 -10.40
C SER A 79 -35.92 15.56 -9.45
N LEU A 80 -36.15 15.14 -8.21
CA LEU A 80 -35.10 14.85 -7.23
C LEU A 80 -34.28 13.61 -7.63
N MET A 81 -34.93 12.56 -8.12
CA MET A 81 -34.26 11.36 -8.62
C MET A 81 -33.38 11.69 -9.84
N GLY A 82 -33.88 12.51 -10.76
CA GLY A 82 -33.10 13.03 -11.88
C GLY A 82 -31.90 13.85 -11.42
N SER A 83 -32.10 14.76 -10.46
CA SER A 83 -31.01 15.58 -9.89
C SER A 83 -29.96 14.76 -9.15
N THR A 84 -30.39 13.75 -8.39
CA THR A 84 -29.50 12.82 -7.68
C THR A 84 -28.70 11.96 -8.66
N ASN A 85 -29.33 11.47 -9.72
CA ASN A 85 -28.63 10.71 -10.77
C ASN A 85 -27.59 11.57 -11.51
N ARG A 86 -27.95 12.83 -11.81
CA ARG A 86 -26.99 13.80 -12.38
C ARG A 86 -25.84 14.06 -11.42
N LEU A 87 -26.11 14.34 -10.15
CA LEU A 87 -25.09 14.55 -9.12
C LEU A 87 -24.18 13.33 -8.97
N ARG A 88 -24.77 12.13 -8.92
CA ARG A 88 -24.03 10.87 -8.90
C ARG A 88 -23.11 10.77 -10.10
N HIS A 89 -23.57 11.03 -11.32
CA HIS A 89 -22.72 11.00 -12.50
C HIS A 89 -21.62 12.09 -12.46
N THR A 90 -21.97 13.31 -12.05
CA THR A 90 -21.04 14.45 -11.97
C THR A 90 -19.96 14.26 -10.90
N ILE A 91 -20.19 13.44 -9.87
CA ILE A 91 -19.22 13.19 -8.79
C ILE A 91 -18.51 11.84 -8.95
N GLN A 92 -19.27 10.77 -9.20
CA GLN A 92 -18.76 9.39 -9.21
C GLN A 92 -17.74 9.18 -10.34
N GLU A 93 -18.01 9.72 -11.53
CA GLU A 93 -17.11 9.55 -12.67
C GLU A 93 -15.79 10.32 -12.48
N PRO A 94 -15.77 11.61 -12.11
CA PRO A 94 -14.52 12.29 -11.78
C PRO A 94 -13.76 11.62 -10.64
N TYR A 95 -14.44 11.13 -9.60
CA TYR A 95 -13.80 10.41 -8.51
C TYR A 95 -13.07 9.15 -9.01
N ARG A 96 -13.72 8.37 -9.88
CA ARG A 96 -13.09 7.18 -10.50
C ARG A 96 -11.86 7.54 -11.31
N VAL A 97 -11.94 8.58 -12.15
CA VAL A 97 -10.82 9.05 -12.97
C VAL A 97 -9.66 9.53 -12.10
N ILE A 98 -9.94 10.30 -11.04
CA ILE A 98 -8.93 10.79 -10.10
C ILE A 98 -8.27 9.63 -9.37
N SER A 99 -9.04 8.67 -8.87
CA SER A 99 -8.51 7.48 -8.18
C SER A 99 -7.58 6.65 -9.09
N ALA A 100 -7.98 6.44 -10.34
CA ALA A 100 -7.15 5.78 -11.34
C ALA A 100 -5.86 6.57 -11.61
N ASN A 101 -5.94 7.89 -11.72
CA ASN A 101 -4.78 8.76 -11.93
C ASN A 101 -3.83 8.77 -10.72
N ILE A 102 -4.35 8.76 -9.49
CA ILE A 102 -3.53 8.65 -8.27
C ILE A 102 -2.75 7.34 -8.27
N THR A 103 -3.41 6.22 -8.64
CA THR A 103 -2.75 4.92 -8.73
C THR A 103 -1.67 4.93 -9.81
N LYS A 104 -1.96 5.49 -10.99
CA LYS A 104 -0.99 5.66 -12.08
C LYS A 104 0.20 6.51 -11.64
N LEU A 105 -0.04 7.61 -10.92
CA LEU A 105 1.00 8.48 -10.40
C LEU A 105 1.87 7.77 -9.37
N GLY A 106 1.27 6.97 -8.46
CA GLY A 106 1.99 6.14 -7.51
C GLY A 106 2.92 5.14 -8.21
N ASN A 107 2.41 4.44 -9.22
CA ASN A 107 3.19 3.49 -10.02
C ASN A 107 4.33 4.19 -10.79
N MET A 108 4.06 5.35 -11.39
CA MET A 108 5.06 6.14 -12.09
C MET A 108 6.15 6.64 -11.14
N ASN A 109 5.79 7.07 -9.93
CA ASN A 109 6.76 7.50 -8.93
C ASN A 109 7.66 6.34 -8.47
N ALA A 110 7.09 5.15 -8.25
CA ALA A 110 7.86 3.95 -7.93
C ALA A 110 8.85 3.60 -9.07
N ALA A 111 8.40 3.63 -10.32
CA ALA A 111 9.24 3.42 -11.49
C ALA A 111 10.38 4.46 -11.58
N ILE A 112 10.08 5.75 -11.37
CA ILE A 112 11.08 6.82 -11.37
C ILE A 112 12.13 6.59 -10.27
N ASN A 113 11.73 6.15 -9.07
CA ASN A 113 12.68 5.89 -7.99
C ASN A 113 13.62 4.72 -8.33
N ILE A 114 13.09 3.67 -8.94
CA ILE A 114 13.90 2.56 -9.46
C ILE A 114 14.87 3.07 -10.54
N LEU A 115 14.39 3.83 -11.53
CA LEU A 115 15.22 4.39 -12.60
C LEU A 115 16.31 5.32 -12.07
N ARG A 116 16.01 6.17 -11.08
CA ARG A 116 17.01 7.03 -10.43
C ARG A 116 18.07 6.20 -9.70
N SER A 117 17.65 5.12 -9.03
CA SER A 117 18.57 4.21 -8.34
C SER A 117 19.47 3.49 -9.33
N ILE A 118 18.94 3.03 -10.48
CA ILE A 118 19.72 2.45 -11.57
C ILE A 118 20.69 3.47 -12.16
N LEU A 119 20.25 4.70 -12.44
CA LEU A 119 21.12 5.74 -12.99
C LEU A 119 22.26 6.07 -12.02
N LYS A 120 21.96 6.20 -10.73
CA LYS A 120 22.96 6.40 -9.68
C LYS A 120 23.94 5.23 -9.64
N PHE A 121 23.45 3.99 -9.70
CA PHE A 121 24.29 2.79 -9.76
C PHE A 121 25.21 2.80 -11.00
N ILE A 122 24.69 3.11 -12.19
CA ILE A 122 25.48 3.22 -13.41
C ILE A 122 26.56 4.30 -13.27
N GLY A 123 26.21 5.47 -12.73
CA GLY A 123 27.16 6.56 -12.48
C GLY A 123 28.28 6.14 -11.52
N LEU A 124 27.92 5.51 -10.40
CA LEU A 124 28.89 5.04 -9.40
C LEU A 124 29.78 3.93 -9.93
N THR A 125 29.23 2.93 -10.63
CA THR A 125 30.02 1.85 -11.24
C THR A 125 30.94 2.35 -12.35
N THR A 126 30.50 3.34 -13.13
CA THR A 126 31.35 3.96 -14.15
C THR A 126 32.47 4.76 -13.50
N ARG A 127 32.18 5.53 -12.44
CA ARG A 127 33.19 6.22 -11.63
C ARG A 127 34.20 5.26 -11.01
N LEU A 128 33.73 4.12 -10.50
CA LEU A 128 34.59 3.09 -9.91
C LEU A 128 35.55 2.50 -10.96
N LYS A 129 35.09 2.29 -12.20
CA LYS A 129 35.94 1.81 -13.30
C LYS A 129 36.95 2.86 -13.79
N SER A 130 36.57 4.15 -13.78
CA SER A 130 37.43 5.22 -14.28
C SER A 130 38.42 5.77 -13.26
N GLN A 131 38.27 5.42 -11.97
CA GLN A 131 39.15 5.91 -10.93
C GLN A 131 40.57 5.37 -11.11
N PRO A 132 41.60 6.23 -11.02
CA PRO A 132 42.98 5.79 -11.13
C PRO A 132 43.31 4.84 -9.99
N SER A 133 44.06 3.78 -10.30
CA SER A 133 44.41 2.71 -9.35
C SER A 133 45.18 3.21 -8.11
N GLN A 134 45.71 4.43 -8.16
CA GLN A 134 46.47 5.07 -7.08
C GLN A 134 45.57 5.72 -6.01
N ASP A 135 44.35 6.14 -6.35
CA ASP A 135 43.40 6.79 -5.43
C ASP A 135 42.55 5.77 -4.65
N LEU A 136 43.21 4.84 -3.95
CA LEU A 136 42.57 3.72 -3.26
C LEU A 136 41.47 4.17 -2.28
N ALA A 137 41.70 5.27 -1.55
CA ALA A 137 40.71 5.81 -0.60
C ALA A 137 39.41 6.26 -1.31
N ARG A 138 39.51 6.91 -2.47
CA ARG A 138 38.32 7.36 -3.23
C ARG A 138 37.59 6.20 -3.89
N ALA A 139 38.33 5.21 -4.39
CA ALA A 139 37.76 3.97 -4.92
C ALA A 139 36.97 3.23 -3.84
N SER A 140 37.51 3.18 -2.62
CA SER A 140 36.87 2.52 -1.48
C SER A 140 35.58 3.21 -1.03
N ARG A 141 35.55 4.55 -1.01
CA ARG A 141 34.32 5.31 -0.74
C ARG A 141 33.27 5.07 -1.83
N THR A 142 33.69 5.08 -3.09
CA THR A 142 32.77 4.84 -4.21
C THR A 142 32.21 3.42 -4.16
N LEU A 143 33.05 2.43 -3.86
CA LEU A 143 32.61 1.05 -3.65
C LEU A 143 31.61 0.95 -2.50
N ARG A 144 31.87 1.62 -1.37
CA ARG A 144 30.96 1.65 -0.24
C ARG A 144 29.59 2.23 -0.61
N GLU A 145 29.56 3.35 -1.34
CA GLU A 145 28.32 3.94 -1.85
C GLU A 145 27.57 2.98 -2.78
N VAL A 146 28.27 2.20 -3.61
CA VAL A 146 27.66 1.17 -4.46
C VAL A 146 27.05 0.05 -3.63
N GLU A 147 27.78 -0.46 -2.64
CA GLU A 147 27.31 -1.52 -1.75
C GLU A 147 26.08 -1.07 -0.94
N GLU A 148 26.09 0.15 -0.41
CA GLU A 148 24.94 0.74 0.29
C GLU A 148 23.74 0.93 -0.64
N LEU A 149 23.96 1.38 -1.88
CA LEU A 149 22.90 1.51 -2.87
C LEU A 149 22.26 0.15 -3.20
N LEU A 150 23.06 -0.90 -3.36
CA LEU A 150 22.59 -2.27 -3.63
C LEU A 150 21.87 -2.91 -2.43
N GLN A 151 22.12 -2.45 -1.21
CA GLN A 151 21.41 -2.92 -0.01
C GLN A 151 20.10 -2.16 0.22
N THR A 152 20.11 -0.85 -0.02
CA THR A 152 18.95 0.03 0.22
C THR A 152 17.95 0.03 -0.92
N SER A 153 18.42 -0.19 -2.15
CA SER A 153 17.60 -0.15 -3.36
C SER A 153 17.36 -1.56 -3.87
N ASN A 154 16.09 -1.93 -4.06
CA ASN A 154 15.71 -3.22 -4.64
C ASN A 154 15.90 -3.19 -6.18
N ILE A 155 17.15 -3.07 -6.64
CA ILE A 155 17.52 -2.97 -8.06
C ILE A 155 18.26 -4.22 -8.59
N LYS A 156 18.50 -5.22 -7.74
CA LYS A 156 19.06 -6.51 -8.16
C LYS A 156 18.04 -7.30 -8.98
N GLY A 157 18.48 -8.04 -9.99
CA GLY A 157 17.59 -8.75 -10.93
C GLY A 157 17.20 -7.92 -12.15
N ILE A 158 17.68 -6.67 -12.25
CA ILE A 158 17.54 -5.85 -13.44
C ILE A 158 18.79 -6.06 -14.29
N GLU A 159 18.61 -6.50 -15.54
CA GLU A 159 19.70 -6.89 -16.44
C GLU A 159 20.86 -5.88 -16.49
N VAL A 160 20.56 -4.59 -16.57
CA VAL A 160 21.59 -3.52 -16.62
C VAL A 160 22.42 -3.45 -15.33
N VAL A 161 21.81 -3.74 -14.19
CA VAL A 161 22.48 -3.79 -12.89
C VAL A 161 23.30 -5.07 -12.80
N ASP A 162 22.69 -6.21 -13.10
CA ASP A 162 23.30 -7.54 -13.01
C ASP A 162 24.56 -7.65 -13.88
N ASN A 163 24.49 -7.14 -15.12
CA ASN A 163 25.64 -7.07 -16.03
C ASN A 163 26.86 -6.31 -15.48
N ARG A 164 26.66 -5.47 -14.46
CA ARG A 164 27.73 -4.69 -13.82
C ARG A 164 28.14 -5.23 -12.46
N ILE A 165 27.34 -6.10 -11.83
CA ILE A 165 27.62 -6.67 -10.50
C ILE A 165 28.99 -7.37 -10.52
N ASP A 166 29.25 -8.24 -11.48
CA ASP A 166 30.54 -8.95 -11.58
C ASP A 166 31.74 -8.00 -11.64
N THR A 167 31.57 -6.85 -12.29
CA THR A 167 32.66 -5.87 -12.35
C THR A 167 32.84 -5.13 -11.03
N VAL A 168 31.75 -4.86 -10.31
CA VAL A 168 31.80 -4.29 -8.96
C VAL A 168 32.48 -5.27 -8.00
N GLU A 169 32.13 -6.55 -8.06
CA GLU A 169 32.72 -7.59 -7.21
C GLU A 169 34.22 -7.75 -7.48
N ARG A 170 34.63 -7.80 -8.76
CA ARG A 170 36.05 -7.80 -9.12
C ARG A 170 36.78 -6.57 -8.60
N ALA A 171 36.22 -5.37 -8.80
CA ALA A 171 36.81 -4.15 -8.28
C ALA A 171 36.91 -4.18 -6.75
N ALA A 172 35.91 -4.75 -6.08
CA ALA A 172 35.88 -4.87 -4.63
C ALA A 172 36.97 -5.80 -4.10
N VAL A 173 37.22 -6.93 -4.76
CA VAL A 173 38.34 -7.82 -4.45
C VAL A 173 39.67 -7.07 -4.64
N THR A 174 39.89 -6.44 -5.80
CA THR A 174 41.14 -5.73 -6.10
C THR A 174 41.42 -4.59 -5.11
N ILE A 175 40.41 -3.81 -4.73
CA ILE A 175 40.55 -2.72 -3.76
C ILE A 175 40.92 -3.28 -2.38
N ARG A 176 40.26 -4.37 -1.95
CA ARG A 176 40.53 -5.00 -0.65
C ARG A 176 41.92 -5.61 -0.58
N THR A 177 42.33 -6.35 -1.61
CA THR A 177 43.67 -6.98 -1.66
C THR A 177 44.76 -5.90 -1.66
N LYS A 178 44.63 -4.87 -2.50
CA LYS A 178 45.59 -3.77 -2.55
C LYS A 178 45.70 -3.02 -1.22
N ALA A 179 44.58 -2.80 -0.53
CA ALA A 179 44.59 -2.19 0.80
C ALA A 179 45.31 -3.04 1.84
N GLN A 180 45.09 -4.35 1.82
CA GLN A 180 45.75 -5.28 2.72
C GLN A 180 47.25 -5.41 2.44
N GLU A 181 47.63 -5.46 1.16
CA GLU A 181 49.04 -5.48 0.74
C GLU A 181 49.76 -4.19 1.14
N MET A 182 49.16 -3.02 0.91
CA MET A 182 49.71 -1.74 1.35
C MET A 182 49.89 -1.67 2.87
N LEU A 183 48.98 -2.28 3.65
CA LEU A 183 49.10 -2.32 5.10
C LEU A 183 50.17 -3.30 5.57
N ARG A 184 50.35 -4.44 4.88
CA ARG A 184 51.35 -5.47 5.21
C ARG A 184 52.78 -5.08 4.87
N HIS A 185 52.97 -4.35 3.77
CA HIS A 185 54.28 -3.83 3.34
C HIS A 185 54.56 -2.42 3.88
N GLY A 186 53.66 -1.89 4.71
CA GLY A 186 53.79 -0.56 5.29
C GLY A 186 54.89 -0.53 6.35
N ASP A 187 56.12 -0.26 5.94
CA ASP A 187 57.22 0.05 6.84
C ASP A 187 57.09 1.48 7.39
N ALA A 188 57.83 1.79 8.46
CA ALA A 188 57.83 3.10 9.11
C ALA A 188 58.09 4.28 8.14
N GLN A 189 58.69 4.02 6.97
CA GLN A 189 58.99 5.02 5.95
C GLN A 189 57.78 5.41 5.07
N ASP A 190 56.75 4.54 4.93
CA ASP A 190 55.53 4.84 4.16
C ASP A 190 54.29 5.00 5.07
N ALA A 191 54.41 5.91 6.04
CA ALA A 191 53.30 6.29 6.92
C ALA A 191 52.05 6.74 6.14
N SER A 192 52.23 7.32 4.94
CA SER A 192 51.13 7.72 4.07
C SER A 192 50.35 6.54 3.49
N GLY A 193 51.02 5.51 2.99
CA GLY A 193 50.40 4.30 2.46
C GLY A 193 49.65 3.52 3.55
N VAL A 194 50.24 3.46 4.76
CA VAL A 194 49.57 2.89 5.95
C VAL A 194 48.31 3.68 6.30
N ALA A 195 48.37 5.01 6.33
CA ALA A 195 47.19 5.83 6.62
C ALA A 195 46.06 5.65 5.58
N ILE A 196 46.40 5.62 4.29
CA ILE A 196 45.43 5.40 3.20
C ILE A 196 44.80 4.01 3.27
N SER A 197 45.61 2.97 3.51
CA SER A 197 45.12 1.60 3.64
C SER A 197 44.19 1.43 4.85
N LEU A 198 44.54 2.01 6.01
CA LEU A 198 43.66 2.04 7.18
C LEU A 198 42.35 2.77 6.90
N GLN A 199 42.41 3.94 6.24
CA GLN A 199 41.21 4.70 5.87
C GLN A 199 40.32 3.91 4.90
N CYS A 200 40.92 3.24 3.92
CA CYS A 200 40.22 2.34 3.00
C CYS A 200 39.52 1.20 3.76
N LEU A 201 40.27 0.47 4.60
CA LEU A 201 39.75 -0.67 5.36
C LEU A 201 38.65 -0.26 6.35
N PHE A 202 38.76 0.94 6.94
CA PHE A 202 37.71 1.51 7.78
C PHE A 202 36.45 1.81 6.97
N THR A 203 36.60 2.46 5.81
CA THR A 203 35.49 2.81 4.90
C THR A 203 34.74 1.56 4.43
N LEU A 204 35.44 0.45 4.24
CA LEU A 204 34.86 -0.84 3.85
C LEU A 204 34.30 -1.64 5.04
N GLY A 205 34.43 -1.14 6.27
CA GLY A 205 33.97 -1.84 7.48
C GLY A 205 34.78 -3.10 7.83
N LEU A 206 36.00 -3.24 7.31
CA LEU A 206 36.85 -4.42 7.47
C LEU A 206 37.98 -4.22 8.51
N LEU A 207 38.15 -3.01 9.02
CA LEU A 207 39.28 -2.65 9.87
C LEU A 207 39.48 -3.57 11.09
N PRO A 208 38.46 -3.89 11.92
CA PRO A 208 38.68 -4.70 13.12
C PRO A 208 39.22 -6.10 12.79
N ARG A 209 38.70 -6.71 11.71
CA ARG A 209 39.10 -8.04 11.26
C ARG A 209 40.53 -8.05 10.72
N VAL A 210 40.87 -7.11 9.85
CA VAL A 210 42.20 -7.03 9.25
C VAL A 210 43.25 -6.63 10.28
N LEU A 211 42.95 -5.62 11.10
CA LEU A 211 43.85 -5.16 12.16
C LEU A 211 44.08 -6.25 13.21
N GLY A 212 43.04 -6.99 13.61
CA GLY A 212 43.19 -8.12 14.52
C GLY A 212 44.10 -9.21 13.97
N SER A 213 43.99 -9.53 12.68
CA SER A 213 44.89 -10.49 12.02
C SER A 213 46.33 -9.98 11.95
N LEU A 214 46.53 -8.71 11.59
CA LEU A 214 47.85 -8.09 11.48
C LEU A 214 48.54 -7.96 12.84
N MET A 215 47.81 -7.53 13.87
CA MET A 215 48.35 -7.44 15.24
C MET A 215 48.75 -8.82 15.77
N THR A 216 47.99 -9.86 15.44
CA THR A 216 48.35 -11.24 15.81
C THR A 216 49.61 -11.70 15.08
N GLU A 217 49.74 -11.36 13.80
CA GLU A 217 50.91 -11.66 12.97
C GLU A 217 52.15 -10.92 13.48
N GLN A 218 52.05 -9.62 13.75
CA GLN A 218 53.10 -8.78 14.34
C GLN A 218 53.51 -9.27 15.73
N LYS A 219 52.55 -9.62 16.60
CA LYS A 219 52.85 -10.21 17.91
C LYS A 219 53.66 -11.50 17.77
N ARG A 220 53.33 -12.37 16.81
CA ARG A 220 54.08 -13.61 16.56
C ARG A 220 55.48 -13.33 16.02
N GLU A 221 55.65 -12.31 15.19
CA GLU A 221 56.96 -11.90 14.67
C GLU A 221 57.86 -11.39 15.79
N VAL A 222 57.34 -10.48 16.63
CA VAL A 222 58.08 -9.95 17.79
C VAL A 222 58.47 -11.08 18.74
N ILE A 223 57.57 -12.02 19.03
CA ILE A 223 57.90 -13.19 19.86
C ILE A 223 58.99 -14.04 19.21
N ARG A 224 58.94 -14.27 17.88
CA ARG A 224 59.97 -15.03 17.17
C ARG A 224 61.32 -14.33 17.15
N SER A 225 61.36 -13.01 16.92
CA SER A 225 62.60 -12.23 17.01
C SER A 225 63.15 -12.28 18.43
N LEU A 226 62.30 -12.04 19.44
CA LEU A 226 62.71 -12.11 20.83
C LEU A 226 63.25 -13.50 21.20
N MET A 227 62.61 -14.58 20.76
CA MET A 227 63.11 -15.94 20.99
C MET A 227 64.45 -16.22 20.29
N ARG A 228 64.68 -15.62 19.12
CA ARG A 228 65.94 -15.72 18.37
C ARG A 228 67.06 -14.91 19.01
N ASP A 229 66.74 -13.73 19.52
CA ASP A 229 67.68 -12.80 20.14
C ASP A 229 68.01 -13.20 21.60
N LEU A 230 67.07 -13.86 22.30
CA LEU A 230 67.29 -14.45 23.62
C LEU A 230 67.70 -15.93 23.60
N ASP A 231 67.96 -16.52 22.43
CA ASP A 231 68.51 -17.86 22.37
C ASP A 231 69.86 -17.86 23.10
N PRO A 232 70.10 -18.67 24.14
CA PRO A 232 71.36 -18.64 24.88
C PRO A 232 72.59 -18.83 23.99
N GLN A 233 72.46 -19.44 22.80
CA GLN A 233 73.57 -19.51 21.84
C GLN A 233 73.92 -18.16 21.23
N THR A 234 72.95 -17.32 20.86
CA THR A 234 73.23 -15.96 20.38
C THR A 234 73.79 -15.08 21.50
N ILE A 235 73.29 -15.24 22.73
CA ILE A 235 73.86 -14.55 23.90
C ILE A 235 75.29 -15.03 24.18
N VAL A 236 75.56 -16.34 24.16
CA VAL A 236 76.91 -16.89 24.38
C VAL A 236 77.86 -16.47 23.26
N ASP A 237 77.40 -16.43 22.00
CA ASP A 237 78.20 -15.94 20.88
C ASP A 237 78.51 -14.45 21.05
N GLU A 238 77.52 -13.61 21.40
CA GLU A 238 77.77 -12.19 21.68
C GLU A 238 78.69 -11.99 22.90
N VAL A 239 78.56 -12.80 23.95
CA VAL A 239 79.44 -12.76 25.13
C VAL A 239 80.86 -13.25 24.78
N ASN A 240 81.01 -14.26 23.94
CA ASN A 240 82.33 -14.75 23.53
C ASN A 240 83.04 -13.76 22.59
N HIS A 241 82.31 -13.09 21.68
CA HIS A 241 82.87 -12.05 20.81
C HIS A 241 83.13 -10.76 21.59
N GLY A 242 82.25 -10.36 22.51
CA GLY A 242 82.42 -9.22 23.39
C GLY A 242 83.55 -9.42 24.41
N GLY A 243 83.68 -10.63 24.97
CA GLY A 243 84.76 -11.00 25.89
C GLY A 243 86.12 -11.01 25.20
N SER A 244 86.21 -11.57 23.98
CA SER A 244 87.45 -11.56 23.20
C SER A 244 87.85 -10.15 22.76
N SER A 245 86.87 -9.31 22.39
CA SER A 245 87.11 -7.92 22.03
C SER A 245 87.54 -7.08 23.23
N ALA A 246 86.91 -7.24 24.40
CA ALA A 246 87.30 -6.54 25.62
C ALA A 246 88.73 -6.91 26.08
N THR A 247 89.15 -8.16 25.93
CA THR A 247 90.54 -8.56 26.21
C THR A 247 91.53 -7.99 25.19
N ASN A 248 91.14 -7.84 23.92
CA ASN A 248 91.99 -7.22 22.91
C ASN A 248 92.07 -5.70 23.06
N ASP A 249 90.99 -5.03 23.46
CA ASP A 249 90.98 -3.58 23.65
C ASP A 249 91.77 -3.19 24.91
N MET A 250 91.73 -4.02 25.96
CA MET A 250 92.66 -3.91 27.10
C MET A 250 94.12 -4.13 26.68
N ASN A 251 94.41 -5.10 25.80
CA ASN A 251 95.78 -5.33 25.31
C ASN A 251 96.28 -4.20 24.41
N LEU A 252 95.42 -3.60 23.58
CA LEU A 252 95.77 -2.45 22.74
C LEU A 252 96.06 -1.21 23.59
N ARG A 253 95.23 -0.92 24.60
CA ARG A 253 95.51 0.17 25.55
C ARG A 253 96.78 -0.06 26.37
N MET A 254 97.04 -1.30 26.80
CA MET A 254 98.26 -1.60 27.54
C MET A 254 99.51 -1.50 26.66
N ARG A 255 99.38 -1.74 25.35
CA ARG A 255 100.47 -1.61 24.38
C ARG A 255 100.75 -0.15 23.98
N GLU A 256 99.74 0.71 23.89
CA GLU A 256 99.97 2.16 23.67
C GLU A 256 100.67 2.83 24.86
N VAL A 257 100.39 2.42 26.09
CA VAL A 257 101.08 2.96 27.28
C VAL A 257 102.55 2.52 27.36
N LEU A 258 102.89 1.34 26.82
CA LEU A 258 104.28 0.84 26.83
C LEU A 258 105.17 1.42 25.72
N PHE A 259 104.61 1.99 24.65
CA PHE A 259 105.39 2.62 23.56
C PHE A 259 105.28 4.14 23.49
N SER A 260 104.64 4.78 24.47
CA SER A 260 104.74 6.23 24.69
C SER A 260 105.71 6.54 25.83
N ARG A 261 107.01 6.30 25.60
CA ARG A 261 108.10 6.91 26.36
C ARG A 261 109.37 6.95 25.52
#